data_AF-A0A2V5YKP9-F1
#
_entry.id   AF-A0A2V5YKP9-F1
#
_cell.length_a   1.000
_cell.length_b   1.000
_cell.length_c   1.000
_cell.angle_alpha   90.00
_cell.angle_beta   90.00
_cell.angle_gamma   90.00
#
_symmetry.space_group_name_H-M   'P 1'
#
loop_
_entity.id
_entity.type
_entity.pdbx_description
1 polymer ?
#
loop_
_entity_poly.entity_id
_entity_poly.type
_entity_poly.pdbx_seq_one_letter_code
_entity_poly.pdbx_strand_id
1 'polypeptide(L)'
;MLSREFESWYNAFFRNDPNHNGIYNGMNLAGLDIARLYLALHKNPSLTIPEFLGREETFYKVTVPKARHFELPKLYSWMLTTGSRNEKSSWEVSFAQSGVPLRIESSDKSVTQPELSYVKKSSVDYSHLTRDIISGHGTNAHLTDYGRQLMRLLIWPD
;
A
#
# COMPACT_ATOMS: atom_id res chain seq x y z
N MET A 1 7.67 1.83 -5.95
CA MET A 1 8.43 1.18 -4.87
C MET A 1 7.81 1.59 -3.54
N LEU A 2 7.71 0.71 -2.55
CA LEU A 2 7.07 1.02 -1.27
C LEU A 2 8.02 1.63 -0.24
N SER A 3 9.24 1.11 -0.14
CA SER A 3 10.25 1.59 0.83
C SER A 3 11.67 1.29 0.35
N ARG A 4 12.61 2.18 0.69
CA ARG A 4 14.06 1.94 0.51
C ARG A 4 14.62 0.98 1.56
N GLU A 5 13.93 0.79 2.66
CA GLU A 5 14.29 -0.15 3.74
C GLU A 5 13.86 -1.60 3.45
N PHE A 6 13.43 -1.89 2.21
CA PHE A 6 12.91 -3.20 1.83
C PHE A 6 13.86 -4.36 2.12
N GLU A 7 15.15 -4.19 1.85
CA GLU A 7 16.13 -5.25 2.08
C GLU A 7 16.22 -5.63 3.58
N SER A 8 16.24 -4.63 4.46
CA SER A 8 16.25 -4.82 5.91
C SER A 8 14.96 -5.50 6.40
N TRP A 9 13.80 -5.01 5.91
CA TRP A 9 12.51 -5.62 6.21
C TRP A 9 12.45 -7.08 5.72
N TYR A 10 12.88 -7.34 4.49
CA TYR A 10 12.81 -8.67 3.90
C TYR A 10 13.69 -9.66 4.66
N ASN A 11 14.92 -9.27 5.02
CA ASN A 11 15.82 -10.11 5.82
C ASN A 11 15.27 -10.41 7.22
N ALA A 12 14.45 -9.51 7.80
CA ALA A 12 13.82 -9.74 9.09
C ALA A 12 12.75 -10.85 9.06
N PHE A 13 11.99 -10.94 7.94
CA PHE A 13 10.82 -11.81 7.84
C PHE A 13 11.00 -13.05 6.93
N PHE A 14 11.93 -13.02 5.98
CA PHE A 14 12.17 -14.11 5.00
C PHE A 14 13.58 -14.71 5.18
N ARG A 15 13.92 -15.11 6.42
CA ARG A 15 15.28 -15.53 6.81
C ARG A 15 15.88 -16.69 6.01
N ASN A 16 15.02 -17.54 5.44
CA ASN A 16 15.42 -18.75 4.72
C ASN A 16 15.27 -18.64 3.19
N ASP A 17 14.89 -17.48 2.68
CA ASP A 17 14.66 -17.24 1.25
C ASP A 17 15.37 -15.95 0.86
N PRO A 18 16.56 -16.00 0.23
CA PRO A 18 17.35 -14.80 -0.03
C PRO A 18 16.70 -13.85 -1.04
N ASN A 19 16.80 -12.54 -0.81
CA ASN A 19 16.29 -11.55 -1.75
C ASN A 19 17.20 -11.39 -2.99
N HIS A 20 16.90 -12.11 -4.06
CA HIS A 20 17.68 -12.00 -5.30
C HIS A 20 17.52 -10.69 -6.07
N ASN A 21 16.49 -9.90 -5.77
CA ASN A 21 16.11 -8.72 -6.55
C ASN A 21 16.39 -7.39 -5.82
N GLY A 22 16.94 -7.43 -4.61
CA GLY A 22 17.17 -6.25 -3.77
C GLY A 22 15.90 -5.39 -3.63
N ILE A 23 16.06 -4.07 -3.73
CA ILE A 23 14.94 -3.13 -3.64
C ILE A 23 13.95 -3.22 -4.81
N TYR A 24 14.28 -3.92 -5.90
CA TYR A 24 13.43 -4.10 -7.07
C TYR A 24 12.59 -5.38 -7.02
N ASN A 25 12.55 -6.05 -5.87
CA ASN A 25 11.66 -7.18 -5.63
C ASN A 25 10.20 -6.80 -5.88
N GLY A 26 9.43 -7.71 -6.50
CA GLY A 26 8.02 -7.48 -6.87
C GLY A 26 7.14 -7.06 -5.70
N MET A 27 7.42 -7.52 -4.47
CA MET A 27 6.72 -7.08 -3.27
C MET A 27 6.90 -5.58 -3.01
N ASN A 28 8.09 -5.04 -3.27
CA ASN A 28 8.36 -3.61 -3.12
C ASN A 28 7.76 -2.78 -4.28
N LEU A 29 7.43 -3.39 -5.41
CA LEU A 29 6.84 -2.70 -6.57
C LEU A 29 5.30 -2.61 -6.52
N ALA A 30 4.67 -3.15 -5.47
CA ALA A 30 3.27 -2.96 -5.10
C ALA A 30 2.20 -3.38 -6.14
N GLY A 31 2.57 -4.20 -7.14
CA GLY A 31 1.59 -4.83 -8.03
C GLY A 31 0.82 -3.89 -8.95
N LEU A 32 1.46 -2.83 -9.46
CA LEU A 32 0.95 -2.04 -10.59
C LEU A 32 0.64 -2.96 -11.78
N ASP A 33 -0.55 -2.85 -12.36
CA ASP A 33 -0.91 -3.60 -13.56
C ASP A 33 -0.21 -3.03 -14.79
N ILE A 34 1.00 -3.54 -15.03
CA ILE A 34 1.88 -3.10 -16.11
C ILE A 34 1.25 -3.37 -17.48
N ALA A 35 0.54 -4.48 -17.65
CA ALA A 35 -0.11 -4.81 -18.92
C ALA A 35 -1.21 -3.78 -19.26
N ARG A 36 -2.08 -3.45 -18.30
CA ARG A 36 -3.11 -2.43 -18.46
C ARG A 36 -2.51 -1.04 -18.70
N LEU A 37 -1.40 -0.72 -18.03
CA LEU A 37 -0.67 0.53 -18.24
C LEU A 37 -0.14 0.64 -19.68
N TYR A 38 0.51 -0.39 -20.21
CA TYR A 38 1.03 -0.38 -21.59
C TYR A 38 -0.09 -0.22 -22.62
N LEU A 39 -1.22 -0.91 -22.44
CA LEU A 39 -2.38 -0.74 -23.33
C LEU A 39 -2.96 0.68 -23.25
N ALA A 40 -2.95 1.31 -22.08
CA ALA A 40 -3.40 2.69 -21.91
C ALA A 40 -2.42 3.70 -22.53
N LEU A 41 -1.12 3.49 -22.36
CA LEU A 41 -0.05 4.28 -22.98
C LEU A 41 -0.07 4.19 -24.50
N HIS A 42 -0.38 3.02 -25.06
CA HIS A 42 -0.53 2.86 -26.51
C HIS A 42 -1.65 3.74 -27.08
N LYS A 43 -2.76 3.89 -26.33
CA LYS A 43 -3.88 4.77 -26.72
C LYS A 43 -3.61 6.25 -26.44
N ASN A 44 -2.87 6.54 -25.37
CA ASN A 44 -2.48 7.89 -24.99
C ASN A 44 -1.01 7.92 -24.52
N PRO A 45 -0.05 8.19 -25.42
CA PRO A 45 1.37 8.17 -25.08
C PRO A 45 1.81 9.22 -24.05
N SER A 46 1.01 10.27 -23.80
CA SER A 46 1.30 11.28 -22.78
C SER A 46 0.73 10.94 -21.39
N LEU A 47 0.05 9.79 -21.24
CA LEU A 47 -0.54 9.37 -19.96
C LEU A 47 0.53 9.23 -18.87
N THR A 48 0.29 9.90 -17.75
CA THR A 48 1.16 9.82 -16.58
C THR A 48 0.66 8.78 -15.57
N ILE A 49 1.55 8.32 -14.67
CA ILE A 49 1.19 7.39 -13.59
C ILE A 49 0.08 7.95 -12.67
N PRO A 50 0.14 9.23 -12.22
CA PRO A 50 -0.94 9.80 -11.41
C PRO A 50 -2.29 9.80 -12.14
N GLU A 51 -2.34 10.08 -13.44
CA GLU A 51 -3.58 10.03 -14.23
C GLU A 51 -4.10 8.60 -14.40
N PHE A 52 -3.20 7.63 -14.57
CA PHE A 52 -3.55 6.22 -14.70
C PHE A 52 -4.12 5.65 -13.39
N LEU A 53 -3.45 5.91 -12.27
CA LEU A 53 -3.85 5.44 -10.94
C LEU A 53 -4.98 6.27 -10.32
N GLY A 54 -5.14 7.54 -10.72
CA GLY A 54 -6.24 8.39 -10.26
C GLY A 54 -7.63 7.88 -10.66
N ARG A 55 -7.69 6.96 -11.63
CA ARG A 55 -8.90 6.27 -12.09
C ARG A 55 -9.17 4.96 -11.35
N GLU A 56 -8.21 4.47 -10.56
CA GLU A 56 -8.37 3.23 -9.82
C GLU A 56 -9.35 3.40 -8.66
N GLU A 57 -10.12 2.35 -8.40
CA GLU A 57 -11.02 2.31 -7.27
C GLU A 57 -10.24 1.98 -5.99
N THR A 58 -10.53 2.71 -4.91
CA THR A 58 -10.04 2.34 -3.58
C THR A 58 -10.77 1.09 -3.09
N PHE A 59 -10.04 -0.02 -2.98
CA PHE A 59 -10.57 -1.28 -2.50
C PHE A 59 -10.43 -1.42 -0.98
N TYR A 60 -9.32 -0.96 -0.41
CA TYR A 60 -9.13 -0.96 1.04
C TYR A 60 -8.27 0.21 1.49
N LYS A 61 -8.33 0.52 2.78
CA LYS A 61 -7.46 1.51 3.42
C LYS A 61 -6.82 0.94 4.67
N VAL A 62 -5.57 1.32 4.89
CA VAL A 62 -4.79 0.96 6.08
C VAL A 62 -4.34 2.23 6.78
N THR A 63 -4.61 2.32 8.07
CA THR A 63 -4.01 3.34 8.93
C THR A 63 -2.66 2.84 9.43
N VAL A 64 -1.61 3.64 9.25
CA VAL A 64 -0.24 3.35 9.73
C VAL A 64 0.21 4.44 10.71
N PRO A 65 0.97 4.10 11.77
CA PRO A 65 1.49 5.08 12.71
C PRO A 65 2.33 6.16 12.01
N LYS A 66 2.44 7.31 12.64
CA LYS A 66 3.41 8.32 12.21
C LYS A 66 4.82 7.77 12.44
N ALA A 67 5.52 7.49 11.35
CA ALA A 67 6.83 6.87 11.33
C ALA A 67 7.84 7.75 10.58
N ARG A 68 9.11 7.69 10.96
CA ARG A 68 10.19 8.44 10.30
C ARG A 68 10.48 7.87 8.91
N HIS A 69 10.31 6.55 8.77
CA HIS A 69 10.57 5.81 7.53
C HIS A 69 9.35 5.67 6.64
N PHE A 70 8.26 6.41 6.92
CA PHE A 70 7.13 6.50 5.98
C PHE A 70 7.48 7.40 4.79
N GLU A 71 8.04 6.79 3.73
CA GLU A 71 8.63 7.52 2.61
C GLU A 71 7.66 7.89 1.48
N LEU A 72 6.51 7.20 1.38
CA LEU A 72 5.58 7.39 0.26
C LEU A 72 5.18 8.87 0.03
N PRO A 73 4.86 9.68 1.06
CA PRO A 73 4.59 11.11 0.90
C PRO A 73 5.71 11.90 0.21
N LYS A 74 6.97 11.50 0.44
CA LYS A 74 8.17 12.14 -0.11
C LYS A 74 8.47 11.64 -1.52
N LEU A 75 8.35 10.33 -1.75
CA LEU A 75 8.64 9.69 -3.04
C LEU A 75 7.54 9.98 -4.08
N TYR A 76 6.29 10.04 -3.64
CA TYR A 76 5.10 10.18 -4.49
C TYR A 76 4.19 11.28 -3.93
N SER A 77 4.68 12.51 -3.94
CA SER A 77 3.95 13.67 -3.42
C SER A 77 2.57 13.89 -4.05
N TRP A 78 2.37 13.39 -5.28
CA TRP A 78 1.07 13.40 -5.96
C TRP A 78 0.00 12.53 -5.30
N MET A 79 0.37 11.57 -4.44
CA MET A 79 -0.59 10.76 -3.66
C MET A 79 -1.16 11.52 -2.46
N LEU A 80 -0.51 12.60 -2.01
CA LEU A 80 -0.97 13.37 -0.86
C LEU A 80 -2.18 14.22 -1.22
N THR A 81 -3.27 14.05 -0.47
CA THR A 81 -4.44 14.93 -0.57
C THR A 81 -4.18 16.29 0.08
N THR A 82 -4.69 17.35 -0.53
CA THR A 82 -4.60 18.73 -0.03
C THR A 82 -5.12 18.84 1.41
N GLY A 83 -4.35 19.46 2.31
CA GLY A 83 -4.70 19.59 3.74
C GLY A 83 -4.15 18.49 4.66
N SER A 84 -3.51 17.45 4.10
CA SER A 84 -2.95 16.32 4.87
C SER A 84 -1.62 16.61 5.59
N ARG A 85 -1.27 17.89 5.79
CA ARG A 85 0.04 18.32 6.30
C ARG A 85 0.01 18.78 7.76
N ASN A 86 -1.15 18.69 8.42
CA ASN A 86 -1.31 19.01 9.83
C ASN A 86 -0.62 17.95 10.70
N GLU A 87 -0.16 18.33 11.89
CA GLU A 87 0.43 17.41 12.88
C GLU A 87 -0.62 16.42 13.40
N LYS A 88 -0.87 15.36 12.64
CA LYS A 88 -1.76 14.28 13.03
C LYS A 88 -1.00 13.05 13.53
N SER A 89 -1.70 12.14 14.21
CA SER A 89 -1.13 10.98 14.90
C SER A 89 -0.77 9.82 13.97
N SER A 90 -1.39 9.72 12.80
CA SER A 90 -1.17 8.62 11.84
C SER A 90 -1.43 9.05 10.39
N TRP A 91 -1.15 8.12 9.46
CA TRP A 91 -1.48 8.25 8.05
C TRP A 91 -2.47 7.18 7.64
N GLU A 92 -3.47 7.52 6.83
CA GLU A 92 -4.34 6.56 6.16
C GLU A 92 -3.91 6.45 4.69
N VAL A 93 -3.59 5.23 4.26
CA VAL A 93 -3.19 4.93 2.89
C VAL A 93 -4.31 4.15 2.21
N SER A 94 -4.77 4.65 1.07
CA SER A 94 -5.75 3.98 0.21
C SER A 94 -5.05 3.09 -0.81
N PHE A 95 -5.58 1.90 -1.05
CA PHE A 95 -5.01 0.92 -1.97
C PHE A 95 -6.04 0.45 -3.00
N ALA A 96 -5.57 0.12 -4.20
CA ALA A 96 -6.35 -0.66 -5.15
C ALA A 96 -6.44 -2.12 -4.68
N GLN A 97 -7.31 -2.91 -5.31
CA GLN A 97 -7.43 -4.34 -5.00
C GLN A 97 -6.10 -5.10 -5.15
N SER A 98 -5.24 -4.69 -6.08
CA SER A 98 -3.91 -5.30 -6.31
C SER A 98 -2.87 -5.01 -5.23
N GLY A 99 -3.15 -4.06 -4.33
CA GLY A 99 -2.23 -3.58 -3.30
C GLY A 99 -1.35 -2.39 -3.70
N VAL A 100 -1.58 -1.78 -4.88
CA VAL A 100 -0.87 -0.53 -5.23
C VAL A 100 -1.43 0.65 -4.41
N PRO A 101 -0.58 1.48 -3.77
CA PRO A 101 -1.03 2.70 -3.09
C PRO A 101 -1.61 3.71 -4.08
N LEU A 102 -2.70 4.35 -3.69
CA LEU A 102 -3.44 5.32 -4.50
C LEU A 102 -3.44 6.73 -3.90
N ARG A 103 -3.68 6.84 -2.59
CA ARG A 103 -3.83 8.13 -1.89
C ARG A 103 -3.33 8.04 -0.46
N ILE A 104 -2.87 9.17 0.08
CA ILE A 104 -2.37 9.30 1.44
C ILE A 104 -3.03 10.50 2.11
N GLU A 105 -3.72 10.22 3.21
CA GLU A 105 -4.48 11.17 4.03
C GLU A 105 -3.89 11.20 5.45
N SER A 106 -3.86 12.35 6.10
CA SER A 106 -3.50 12.43 7.52
C SER A 106 -4.69 12.03 8.40
N SER A 107 -4.48 11.22 9.44
CA SER A 107 -5.53 10.74 10.33
C SER A 107 -5.26 11.07 11.81
N ASP A 108 -6.32 11.49 12.52
CA ASP A 108 -6.27 11.78 13.96
C ASP A 108 -6.32 10.50 14.81
N LYS A 109 -6.57 9.34 14.18
CA LYS A 109 -6.54 8.04 14.85
C LYS A 109 -5.12 7.77 15.35
N SER A 110 -4.94 7.49 16.63
CA SER A 110 -3.67 6.97 17.12
C SER A 110 -3.66 5.46 16.96
N VAL A 111 -2.67 4.93 16.24
CA VAL A 111 -2.41 3.50 16.09
C VAL A 111 -0.94 3.25 16.38
N THR A 112 -0.61 2.08 16.92
CA THR A 112 0.78 1.66 17.19
C THR A 112 1.32 0.67 16.15
N GLN A 113 0.43 0.14 15.31
CA GLN A 113 0.74 -0.80 14.23
C GLN A 113 -0.23 -0.57 13.06
N PRO A 114 0.07 -1.11 11.86
CA PRO A 114 -0.86 -1.02 10.74
C PRO A 114 -2.21 -1.69 11.02
N GLU A 115 -3.30 -0.98 10.74
CA GLU A 115 -4.67 -1.44 10.96
C GLU A 115 -5.54 -1.21 9.73
N LEU A 116 -6.38 -2.19 9.38
CA LEU A 116 -7.41 -2.01 8.36
C LEU A 116 -8.45 -1.00 8.86
N SER A 117 -8.66 0.09 8.12
CA SER A 117 -9.67 1.11 8.45
C SER A 117 -10.90 1.06 7.53
N TYR A 118 -10.73 0.52 6.33
CA TYR A 118 -11.81 0.38 5.35
C TYR A 118 -11.54 -0.78 4.40
N VAL A 119 -12.60 -1.46 3.98
CA VAL A 119 -12.60 -2.37 2.84
C VAL A 119 -13.92 -2.24 2.07
N LYS A 120 -13.84 -2.26 0.75
CA LYS A 120 -15.01 -2.25 -0.13
C LYS A 120 -15.78 -3.56 0.08
N LYS A 121 -17.11 -3.48 0.20
CA LYS A 121 -17.96 -4.67 0.30
C LYS A 121 -17.85 -5.52 -0.96
N SER A 122 -17.67 -6.82 -0.77
CA SER A 122 -17.65 -7.82 -1.85
C SER A 122 -18.25 -9.11 -1.32
N SER A 123 -18.94 -9.86 -2.17
CA SER A 123 -19.46 -11.20 -1.84
C SER A 123 -18.39 -12.30 -1.94
N VAL A 124 -17.20 -11.97 -2.45
CA VAL A 124 -16.06 -12.89 -2.58
C VAL A 124 -15.13 -12.68 -1.38
N ASP A 125 -14.57 -13.77 -0.85
CA ASP A 125 -13.59 -13.70 0.23
C ASP A 125 -12.43 -12.75 -0.12
N TYR A 126 -12.12 -11.85 0.81
CA TYR A 126 -11.12 -10.81 0.58
C TYR A 126 -9.72 -11.37 0.35
N SER A 127 -9.41 -12.58 0.85
CA SER A 127 -8.10 -13.21 0.65
C SER A 127 -7.83 -13.48 -0.83
N HIS A 128 -8.84 -13.92 -1.58
CA HIS A 128 -8.75 -14.15 -3.01
C HIS A 128 -8.65 -12.86 -3.82
N LEU A 129 -9.26 -11.78 -3.32
CA LEU A 129 -9.24 -10.49 -4.01
C LEU A 129 -7.95 -9.71 -3.78
N THR A 130 -7.34 -9.86 -2.60
CA THR A 130 -6.23 -9.02 -2.14
C THR A 130 -4.91 -9.76 -1.99
N ARG A 131 -4.77 -10.94 -2.62
CA ARG A 131 -3.56 -11.78 -2.53
C ARG A 131 -3.18 -12.05 -1.07
N ASP A 132 -4.19 -12.40 -0.27
CA ASP A 132 -4.08 -12.72 1.14
C ASP A 132 -3.66 -11.57 2.06
N ILE A 133 -3.75 -10.30 1.62
CA ILE A 133 -3.49 -9.14 2.51
C ILE A 133 -4.63 -8.98 3.54
N ILE A 134 -5.87 -9.18 3.11
CA ILE A 134 -7.08 -9.06 3.93
C ILE A 134 -7.81 -10.40 3.92
N SER A 135 -8.26 -10.86 5.08
CA SER A 135 -9.14 -12.02 5.23
C SER A 135 -10.45 -11.63 5.90
N GLY A 136 -11.36 -12.61 6.00
CA GLY A 136 -12.69 -12.40 6.55
C GLY A 136 -13.64 -11.74 5.54
N HIS A 137 -14.78 -11.26 6.04
CA HIS A 137 -15.83 -10.66 5.22
C HIS A 137 -16.61 -9.61 6.03
N GLY A 138 -17.06 -8.55 5.36
CA GLY A 138 -17.87 -7.49 5.97
C GLY A 138 -17.19 -6.85 7.18
N THR A 139 -17.87 -6.86 8.33
CA THR A 139 -17.37 -6.27 9.58
C THR A 139 -16.24 -7.06 10.24
N ASN A 140 -16.03 -8.31 9.84
CA ASN A 140 -14.97 -9.18 10.38
C ASN A 140 -13.70 -9.12 9.53
N ALA A 141 -13.64 -8.22 8.53
CA ALA A 141 -12.47 -8.04 7.70
C ALA A 141 -11.29 -7.53 8.53
N HIS A 142 -10.12 -8.13 8.31
CA HIS A 142 -8.90 -7.75 9.02
C HIS A 142 -7.67 -8.04 8.15
N LEU A 143 -6.56 -7.39 8.47
CA LEU A 143 -5.28 -7.76 7.87
C LEU A 143 -4.90 -9.18 8.32
N THR A 144 -4.38 -9.99 7.42
CA THR A 144 -3.74 -11.27 7.77
C THR A 144 -2.40 -11.02 8.46
N ASP A 145 -1.71 -12.07 8.91
CA ASP A 145 -0.32 -11.95 9.36
C ASP A 145 0.59 -11.44 8.24
N TYR A 146 0.43 -11.98 7.03
CA TYR A 146 1.14 -11.51 5.84
C TYR A 146 0.80 -10.06 5.52
N GLY A 147 -0.48 -9.68 5.57
CA GLY A 147 -0.93 -8.31 5.34
C GLY A 147 -0.34 -7.33 6.36
N ARG A 148 -0.35 -7.67 7.65
CA ARG A 148 0.30 -6.87 8.69
C ARG A 148 1.80 -6.73 8.43
N GLN A 149 2.48 -7.82 8.11
CA GLN A 149 3.91 -7.83 7.79
C GLN A 149 4.21 -6.91 6.59
N LEU A 150 3.45 -7.04 5.51
CA LEU A 150 3.60 -6.21 4.31
C LEU A 150 3.31 -4.74 4.61
N MET A 151 2.28 -4.41 5.38
CA MET A 151 1.98 -3.02 5.73
C MET A 151 3.04 -2.42 6.66
N ARG A 152 3.74 -3.23 7.46
CA ARG A 152 4.90 -2.77 8.25
C ARG A 152 6.06 -2.30 7.38
N LEU A 153 6.20 -2.78 6.13
CA LEU A 153 7.22 -2.29 5.19
C LEU A 153 7.14 -0.77 5.00
N LEU A 154 5.93 -0.21 5.05
CA LEU A 154 5.71 1.22 4.85
C LEU A 154 6.34 2.09 5.95
N ILE A 155 6.53 1.52 7.13
CA ILE A 155 7.01 2.24 8.32
C ILE A 155 8.32 1.65 8.88
N TRP A 156 8.84 0.59 8.28
CA TRP A 156 10.00 -0.14 8.80
C TRP A 156 11.26 0.74 8.87
N PRO A 157 12.09 0.62 9.92
CA PRO A 157 12.01 -0.30 11.08
C PRO A 157 11.24 0.25 12.29
N ASP A 158 10.49 1.34 12.14
CA ASP A 158 9.78 1.99 13.25
C ASP A 158 8.69 1.10 13.89
#